data_AF-I0YUT3-F1
#
_entry.id   AF-I0YUT3-F1
#
_cell.length_a   1.000
_cell.length_b   1.000
_cell.length_c   1.000
_cell.angle_alpha   90.00
_cell.angle_beta   90.00
_cell.angle_gamma   90.00
#
_symmetry.space_group_name_H-M   'P 1'
#
loop_
_entity.id
_entity.type
_entity.pdbx_description
1 polymer ?
#
loop_
_entity_poly.entity_id
_entity_poly.type
_entity_poly.pdbx_seq_one_letter_code
_entity_poly.pdbx_strand_id
1 'polypeptide(L)'
;MDRPSGALGGSPTEEANPFVLLDDEALEHAQAQRALPVAEKSTLSCEMQSCRALAPGQLNPRRFTRKQPSGGLAQVAAARPQQARRAELDNMARLIAKKREIFLVQMALDIRSAEMRRLGDRARQARQTFPLACWRFMHCPHILLALPTDQYEAALSQAEGTLAEDGLAFDLFLKESDEKVQQAMRKADAEMRLKQEKATELKKLNNALAAAQSELRKAQEQTDECKKYATFLDSITPPEWFAAQNTRHEAEWQGKLDAWNTKCQAITDAVSAAKAAKQAAEERYANARTQQQAEAAERDGKTASDELKQALQVPQPLPPIKPTEEDAWERRMAEPMHFQDPRQLRHIFSHLEENNLFLIQTAQEAEEAAEAATAKLNHSIAQMDAEAAALVQQAEALEAALAKRRQHCKALKEAAAQTGGRLVQAASTSAVPLEQLAAKIRRVWARCGGEADTHTSYTQMSLPAMLTAIEARLEDTIAAAALQPPEAVHATERAREQERRRVAREEKARKERAEAEVRIKKALERASAPPFKKQGKPAMPRSTLPKRAHVPAHAVQAAIDEELEFYLQRVYLL
;
A
#
# COMPACT_ATOMS: atom_id res chain seq x y z
N MET A 1 -54.14 37.11 -16.91
CA MET A 1 -53.87 37.50 -15.51
C MET A 1 -52.43 37.96 -15.45
N ASP A 2 -52.29 39.28 -15.35
CA ASP A 2 -51.17 40.11 -14.90
C ASP A 2 -49.76 39.98 -15.53
N ARG A 3 -49.43 41.04 -16.28
CA ARG A 3 -48.09 41.65 -16.48
C ARG A 3 -48.07 42.98 -15.69
N PRO A 4 -46.99 43.81 -15.65
CA PRO A 4 -45.58 43.64 -16.06
C PRO A 4 -44.68 43.67 -14.79
N SER A 5 -43.44 44.19 -14.68
CA SER A 5 -42.46 44.86 -15.56
C SER A 5 -41.04 44.77 -14.95
N GLY A 6 -40.00 45.27 -15.66
CA GLY A 6 -38.70 45.60 -15.05
C GLY A 6 -37.49 45.18 -15.89
N ALA A 7 -36.86 46.13 -16.58
CA ALA A 7 -35.76 45.87 -17.51
C ALA A 7 -34.50 46.69 -17.18
N LEU A 8 -33.34 46.14 -17.58
CA LEU A 8 -32.09 46.82 -17.95
C LEU A 8 -31.38 47.74 -16.93
N GLY A 9 -30.22 47.27 -16.47
CA GLY A 9 -28.90 47.86 -16.70
C GLY A 9 -28.67 49.38 -16.57
N GLY A 10 -27.73 49.74 -15.70
CA GLY A 10 -27.10 51.06 -15.68
C GLY A 10 -26.11 51.22 -14.51
N SER A 11 -24.82 51.34 -14.80
CA SER A 11 -23.80 51.72 -13.83
C SER A 11 -23.71 53.24 -13.72
N PRO A 12 -23.68 53.82 -12.51
CA PRO A 12 -23.09 55.12 -12.26
C PRO A 12 -21.66 54.96 -11.69
N THR A 13 -20.71 55.64 -12.31
CA THR A 13 -19.45 56.00 -11.65
C THR A 13 -19.74 57.11 -10.64
N GLU A 14 -19.50 56.86 -9.35
CA GLU A 14 -19.54 57.92 -8.33
C GLU A 14 -18.14 58.44 -7.99
N GLU A 15 -18.13 59.70 -7.55
CA GLU A 15 -16.96 60.57 -7.54
C GLU A 15 -16.08 60.37 -6.30
N ALA A 16 -14.80 60.72 -6.42
CA ALA A 16 -13.86 60.67 -5.30
C ALA A 16 -14.24 61.69 -4.23
N ASN A 17 -14.76 61.20 -3.10
CA ASN A 17 -15.16 62.02 -1.96
C ASN A 17 -13.91 62.47 -1.17
N PRO A 18 -13.55 63.77 -1.11
CA PRO A 18 -12.25 64.23 -0.62
C PRO A 18 -12.17 64.38 0.91
N PHE A 19 -13.23 64.03 1.64
CA PHE A 19 -13.30 64.10 3.11
C PHE A 19 -13.74 62.76 3.71
N VAL A 20 -12.83 61.79 3.70
CA VAL A 20 -12.88 60.66 4.64
C VAL A 20 -12.15 61.10 5.91
N LEU A 21 -12.84 61.05 7.05
CA LEU A 21 -12.22 61.24 8.36
C LEU A 21 -11.16 60.16 8.58
N LEU A 22 -9.94 60.54 8.96
CA LEU A 22 -8.89 59.58 9.28
C LEU A 22 -9.34 58.70 10.46
N ASP A 23 -9.08 57.41 10.36
CA ASP A 23 -9.27 56.47 11.46
C ASP A 23 -8.47 56.94 12.69
N ASP A 24 -9.08 56.87 13.88
CA ASP A 24 -8.44 57.32 15.14
C ASP A 24 -7.10 56.58 15.37
N GLU A 25 -7.01 55.31 14.95
CA GLU A 25 -5.78 54.49 14.97
C GLU A 25 -4.62 55.12 14.17
N ALA A 26 -4.91 55.78 13.04
CA ALA A 26 -3.90 56.46 12.23
C ALA A 26 -3.41 57.76 12.89
N LEU A 27 -4.30 58.45 13.63
CA LEU A 27 -3.95 59.63 14.41
C LEU A 27 -3.07 59.25 15.61
N GLU A 28 -3.40 58.17 16.32
CA GLU A 28 -2.59 57.62 17.41
C GLU A 28 -1.21 57.17 16.91
N HIS A 29 -1.13 56.45 15.80
CA HIS A 29 0.15 56.06 15.18
C HIS A 29 1.02 57.27 14.82
N ALA A 30 0.44 58.34 14.27
CA ALA A 30 1.16 59.57 13.93
C ALA A 30 1.63 60.34 15.17
N GLN A 31 0.86 60.32 16.27
CA GLN A 31 1.26 60.90 17.55
C GLN A 31 2.39 60.09 18.20
N ALA A 32 2.30 58.76 18.19
CA ALA A 32 3.35 57.86 18.68
C ALA A 32 4.68 58.05 17.91
N GLN A 33 4.64 58.13 16.57
CA GLN A 33 5.82 58.43 15.76
C GLN A 33 6.41 59.82 16.03
N ARG A 34 5.59 60.81 16.37
CA ARG A 34 6.07 62.15 16.78
C ARG A 34 6.78 62.13 18.14
N ALA A 35 6.32 61.30 19.07
CA ALA A 35 6.87 61.17 20.43
C ALA A 35 8.25 60.46 20.50
N LEU A 36 8.64 59.71 19.47
CA LEU A 36 9.94 59.01 19.45
C LEU A 36 11.15 59.97 19.45
N PRO A 37 12.31 59.56 19.98
CA PRO A 37 13.58 60.26 19.80
C PRO A 37 13.99 60.31 18.32
N VAL A 38 14.75 61.34 17.92
CA VAL A 38 15.16 61.55 16.51
C VAL A 38 15.96 60.38 15.93
N ALA A 39 16.69 59.62 16.76
CA ALA A 39 17.45 58.44 16.34
C ALA A 39 16.58 57.22 15.97
N GLU A 40 15.32 57.19 16.42
CA GLU A 40 14.38 56.06 16.22
C GLU A 40 13.31 56.37 15.17
N LYS A 41 13.26 57.61 14.66
CA LYS A 41 12.36 57.98 13.56
C LYS A 41 12.88 57.39 12.25
N SER A 42 12.11 56.45 11.70
CA SER A 42 12.37 55.90 10.38
C SER A 42 12.38 57.03 9.34
N THR A 43 13.36 57.01 8.43
CA THR A 43 13.41 57.99 7.34
C THR A 43 12.50 57.54 6.20
N LEU A 44 11.90 58.50 5.47
CA LEU A 44 11.01 58.26 4.31
C LEU A 44 11.57 57.26 3.27
N SER A 45 12.90 57.13 3.17
CA SER A 45 13.55 56.16 2.29
C SER A 45 13.38 54.69 2.72
N CYS A 46 13.08 54.44 3.99
CA CYS A 46 12.81 53.13 4.57
C CYS A 46 11.34 52.73 4.36
N GLU A 47 10.41 53.66 4.60
CA GLU A 47 8.96 53.45 4.41
C GLU A 47 8.62 53.07 2.96
N MET A 48 9.24 53.76 1.98
CA MET A 48 9.08 53.44 0.55
C MET A 48 9.49 52.01 0.16
N GLN A 49 10.33 51.32 0.95
CA GLN A 49 10.73 49.94 0.66
C GLN A 49 9.76 48.91 1.25
N SER A 50 9.00 49.26 2.28
CA SER A 50 8.07 48.36 2.98
C SER A 50 6.78 48.12 2.19
N CYS A 51 6.26 49.13 1.49
CA CYS A 51 4.94 49.12 0.85
C CYS A 51 4.85 48.32 -0.48
N ARG A 52 5.69 47.32 -0.74
CA ARG A 52 5.68 46.53 -2.00
C ARG A 52 5.36 45.04 -1.83
N ALA A 53 4.68 44.66 -0.74
CA ALA A 53 4.29 43.28 -0.44
C ALA A 53 2.80 43.12 -0.03
N LEU A 54 1.92 43.26 -1.03
CA LEU A 54 0.66 42.52 -1.26
C LEU A 54 -0.43 42.33 -0.16
N ALA A 55 -1.66 42.63 -0.55
CA ALA A 55 -2.91 41.95 -0.18
C ALA A 55 -3.99 42.20 -1.28
N PRO A 56 -5.09 41.41 -1.42
CA PRO A 56 -5.30 40.00 -1.07
C PRO A 56 -6.00 39.11 -2.17
N GLY A 57 -5.78 37.79 -2.07
CA GLY A 57 -6.66 36.63 -2.40
C GLY A 57 -7.59 36.53 -3.64
N GLN A 58 -7.50 35.40 -4.39
CA GLN A 58 -8.66 34.55 -4.75
C GLN A 58 -8.29 33.15 -5.33
N LEU A 59 -9.00 32.12 -4.82
CA LEU A 59 -9.46 30.84 -5.45
C LEU A 59 -8.50 29.74 -6.01
N ASN A 60 -8.42 28.67 -5.20
CA ASN A 60 -8.64 27.23 -5.48
C ASN A 60 -7.60 26.34 -6.22
N PRO A 61 -7.44 25.04 -5.83
CA PRO A 61 -6.39 24.16 -6.33
C PRO A 61 -6.88 23.11 -7.35
N ARG A 62 -6.02 22.77 -8.34
CA ARG A 62 -5.80 21.38 -8.80
C ARG A 62 -4.68 21.27 -9.83
N ARG A 63 -3.99 20.13 -9.79
CA ARG A 63 -3.03 19.59 -10.78
C ARG A 63 -1.88 20.52 -11.22
N PHE A 64 -0.66 20.17 -10.80
CA PHE A 64 0.42 20.06 -11.77
C PHE A 64 1.26 18.81 -11.53
N THR A 65 1.40 18.01 -12.59
CA THR A 65 2.25 16.82 -12.62
C THR A 65 3.71 17.19 -12.86
N ARG A 66 4.59 16.49 -12.14
CA ARG A 66 6.03 16.36 -12.34
C ARG A 66 6.52 16.60 -13.78
N LYS A 67 7.36 17.63 -13.96
CA LYS A 67 8.55 17.61 -14.83
C LYS A 67 9.59 18.60 -14.30
N GLN A 68 10.81 18.13 -14.04
CA GLN A 68 11.95 19.02 -13.75
C GLN A 68 12.42 19.70 -15.04
N PRO A 69 13.00 20.89 -14.91
CA PRO A 69 14.23 21.23 -15.61
C PRO A 69 15.39 21.38 -14.62
N SER A 70 16.54 20.86 -15.02
CA SER A 70 17.82 20.92 -14.31
C SER A 70 18.49 22.29 -14.41
N GLY A 71 19.13 22.74 -13.32
CA GLY A 71 20.24 23.70 -13.35
C GLY A 71 19.88 25.18 -13.17
N GLY A 72 20.61 25.85 -12.27
CA GLY A 72 20.84 27.30 -12.40
C GLY A 72 20.04 28.29 -11.54
N LEU A 73 19.62 27.95 -10.31
CA LEU A 73 18.97 28.93 -9.40
C LEU A 73 19.72 29.25 -8.09
N ALA A 74 20.91 28.69 -7.86
CA ALA A 74 21.68 28.92 -6.65
C ALA A 74 22.48 30.24 -6.62
N GLN A 75 22.69 30.92 -7.76
CA GLN A 75 23.57 32.10 -7.84
C GLN A 75 22.86 33.46 -7.64
N VAL A 76 21.54 33.55 -7.84
CA VAL A 76 20.84 34.85 -7.82
C VAL A 76 20.55 35.35 -6.39
N ALA A 77 20.30 34.44 -5.44
CA ALA A 77 20.00 34.81 -4.05
C ALA A 77 21.22 35.35 -3.28
N ALA A 78 22.43 34.89 -3.61
CA ALA A 78 23.67 35.31 -2.92
C ALA A 78 24.22 36.68 -3.35
N ALA A 79 23.79 37.20 -4.51
CA ALA A 79 24.31 38.44 -5.08
C ALA A 79 23.78 39.71 -4.39
N ARG A 80 22.50 39.75 -3.99
CA ARG A 80 21.86 40.95 -3.39
C ARG A 80 22.58 41.46 -2.13
N PRO A 81 22.93 40.63 -1.12
CA PRO A 81 23.65 41.10 0.06
C PRO A 81 25.08 41.57 -0.24
N GLN A 82 25.71 41.05 -1.29
CA GLN A 82 27.06 41.47 -1.70
C GLN A 82 27.05 42.79 -2.46
N GLN A 83 26.02 43.07 -3.26
CA GLN A 83 25.86 44.35 -3.96
C GLN A 83 25.62 45.51 -2.98
N ALA A 84 24.76 45.32 -1.97
CA ALA A 84 24.55 46.33 -0.92
C ALA A 84 25.85 46.69 -0.18
N ARG A 85 26.60 45.67 0.30
CA ARG A 85 27.88 45.88 0.98
C ARG A 85 28.96 46.50 0.10
N ARG A 86 28.95 46.25 -1.21
CA ARG A 86 29.86 46.93 -2.17
C ARG A 86 29.49 48.41 -2.31
N ALA A 87 28.22 48.74 -2.47
CA ALA A 87 27.77 50.13 -2.53
C ALA A 87 28.07 50.92 -1.24
N GLU A 88 27.98 50.29 -0.07
CA GLU A 88 28.42 50.88 1.21
C GLU A 88 29.93 51.14 1.26
N LEU A 89 30.75 50.18 0.79
CA LEU A 89 32.21 50.33 0.72
C LEU A 89 32.63 51.42 -0.29
N ASP A 90 31.98 51.50 -1.45
CA ASP A 90 32.24 52.53 -2.46
C ASP A 90 31.85 53.93 -1.93
N ASN A 91 30.77 54.03 -1.16
CA ASN A 91 30.39 55.27 -0.46
C ASN A 91 31.38 55.66 0.64
N MET A 92 31.88 54.70 1.42
CA MET A 92 32.94 54.96 2.42
C MET A 92 34.25 55.40 1.75
N ALA A 93 34.67 54.75 0.66
CA ALA A 93 35.85 55.14 -0.10
C ALA A 93 35.73 56.58 -0.65
N ARG A 94 34.56 56.94 -1.17
CA ARG A 94 34.27 58.29 -1.67
C ARG A 94 34.26 59.35 -0.55
N LEU A 95 33.75 59.02 0.64
CA LEU A 95 33.80 59.88 1.82
C LEU A 95 35.24 60.08 2.34
N ILE A 96 36.05 59.02 2.35
CA ILE A 96 37.47 59.08 2.75
C ILE A 96 38.27 59.92 1.75
N ALA A 97 38.06 59.74 0.45
CA ALA A 97 38.67 60.57 -0.59
C ALA A 97 38.33 62.05 -0.42
N LYS A 98 37.04 62.39 -0.26
CA LYS A 98 36.58 63.77 -0.08
C LYS A 98 37.11 64.41 1.22
N LYS A 99 37.24 63.64 2.31
CA LYS A 99 37.88 64.12 3.54
C LYS A 99 39.38 64.39 3.36
N ARG A 100 40.10 63.56 2.58
CA ARG A 100 41.51 63.80 2.24
C ARG A 100 41.69 65.06 1.38
N GLU A 101 40.84 65.27 0.38
CA GLU A 101 40.84 66.50 -0.43
C GLU A 101 40.63 67.75 0.43
N ILE A 102 39.61 67.75 1.28
CA ILE A 102 39.32 68.88 2.20
C ILE A 102 40.52 69.14 3.13
N PHE A 103 41.13 68.11 3.68
CA PHE A 103 42.31 68.25 4.55
C PHE A 103 43.52 68.84 3.80
N LEU A 104 43.80 68.39 2.57
CA LEU A 104 44.89 68.93 1.75
C LEU A 104 44.65 70.39 1.35
N VAL A 105 43.42 70.76 1.02
CA VAL A 105 43.04 72.16 0.74
C VAL A 105 43.17 73.02 2.00
N GLN A 106 42.72 72.53 3.16
CA GLN A 106 42.87 73.21 4.44
C GLN A 106 44.34 73.43 4.79
N MET A 107 45.16 72.39 4.72
CA MET A 107 46.61 72.48 4.95
C MET A 107 47.30 73.46 3.99
N ALA A 108 46.92 73.46 2.71
CA ALA A 108 47.46 74.41 1.73
C ALA A 108 47.02 75.87 2.00
N LEU A 109 45.79 76.08 2.47
CA LEU A 109 45.29 77.39 2.91
C LEU A 109 45.99 77.86 4.19
N ASP A 110 46.24 76.97 5.15
CA ASP A 110 46.94 77.31 6.40
C ASP A 110 48.42 77.62 6.14
N ILE A 111 49.10 76.86 5.29
CA ILE A 111 50.47 77.15 4.82
C ILE A 111 50.50 78.53 4.12
N ARG A 112 49.62 78.78 3.15
CA ARG A 112 49.57 80.10 2.47
C ARG A 112 49.19 81.24 3.41
N SER A 113 48.34 81.01 4.39
CA SER A 113 47.94 82.01 5.39
C SER A 113 49.07 82.33 6.36
N ALA A 114 49.84 81.32 6.78
CA ALA A 114 51.06 81.51 7.56
C ALA A 114 52.14 82.27 6.76
N GLU A 115 52.30 81.93 5.47
CA GLU A 115 53.23 82.61 4.56
C GLU A 115 52.82 84.08 4.34
N MET A 116 51.53 84.36 4.12
CA MET A 116 51.00 85.73 4.03
C MET A 116 51.16 86.52 5.32
N ARG A 117 51.04 85.88 6.50
CA ARG A 117 51.33 86.53 7.79
C ARG A 117 52.83 86.87 7.89
N ARG A 118 53.72 85.90 7.64
CA ARG A 118 55.19 86.12 7.60
C ARG A 118 55.59 87.24 6.64
N LEU A 119 55.00 87.30 5.44
CA LEU A 119 55.24 88.36 4.47
C LEU A 119 54.64 89.70 4.90
N GLY A 120 53.44 89.70 5.51
CA GLY A 120 52.81 90.90 6.08
C GLY A 120 53.59 91.48 7.25
N ASP A 121 54.18 90.61 8.08
CA ASP A 121 55.03 91.00 9.21
C ASP A 121 56.40 91.48 8.74
N ARG A 122 57.03 90.81 7.75
CA ARG A 122 58.21 91.37 7.06
C ARG A 122 57.92 92.72 6.40
N ALA A 123 56.74 92.93 5.81
CA ALA A 123 56.35 94.21 5.23
C ALA A 123 56.07 95.29 6.28
N ARG A 124 55.49 94.92 7.44
CA ARG A 124 55.34 95.82 8.60
C ARG A 124 56.70 96.19 9.20
N GLN A 125 57.58 95.20 9.38
CA GLN A 125 58.93 95.38 9.88
C GLN A 125 59.72 96.26 8.90
N ALA A 126 59.69 96.00 7.59
CA ALA A 126 60.28 96.85 6.57
C ALA A 126 59.72 98.29 6.56
N ARG A 127 58.42 98.50 6.87
CA ARG A 127 57.86 99.86 7.05
C ARG A 127 58.33 100.55 8.33
N GLN A 128 58.67 99.81 9.38
CA GLN A 128 59.22 100.34 10.62
C GLN A 128 60.74 100.55 10.56
N THR A 129 61.45 99.70 9.81
CA THR A 129 62.89 99.77 9.55
C THR A 129 63.26 100.54 8.28
N PHE A 130 62.29 101.20 7.64
CA PHE A 130 62.52 102.31 6.70
C PHE A 130 62.44 103.65 7.47
N PRO A 131 63.52 104.10 8.13
CA PRO A 131 63.62 105.50 8.49
C PRO A 131 63.68 106.34 7.21
N LEU A 132 63.15 107.57 7.29
CA LEU A 132 63.25 108.60 6.25
C LEU A 132 64.71 108.95 5.85
N ALA A 133 65.70 108.38 6.55
CA ALA A 133 67.12 108.45 6.22
C ALA A 133 67.50 107.77 4.88
N CYS A 134 66.73 106.79 4.39
CA CYS A 134 67.16 106.02 3.21
C CYS A 134 67.12 106.80 1.87
N TRP A 135 66.43 107.95 1.81
CA TRP A 135 66.53 108.87 0.65
C TRP A 135 67.80 109.75 0.69
N ARG A 136 68.49 109.81 1.83
CA ARG A 136 69.76 110.56 2.00
C ARG A 136 70.99 109.74 1.60
N PHE A 137 70.86 108.41 1.49
CA PHE A 137 71.98 107.47 1.29
C PHE A 137 72.36 107.22 -0.18
N MET A 138 71.68 107.82 -1.16
CA MET A 138 72.05 107.72 -2.58
C MET A 138 73.30 108.54 -2.97
N HIS A 139 73.83 109.37 -2.07
CA HIS A 139 75.08 110.13 -2.29
C HIS A 139 76.11 109.83 -1.20
N CYS A 140 76.92 108.79 -1.40
CA CYS A 140 78.38 108.76 -1.19
C CYS A 140 78.94 107.33 -1.39
N PRO A 141 79.82 107.06 -2.36
CA PRO A 141 80.57 105.81 -2.47
C PRO A 141 81.87 105.85 -1.65
N HIS A 142 82.31 104.68 -1.17
CA HIS A 142 83.51 104.44 -0.33
C HIS A 142 83.45 105.10 1.08
N ILE A 143 83.67 104.40 2.21
CA ILE A 143 84.57 103.27 2.49
C ILE A 143 83.89 102.18 3.36
N LEU A 144 84.45 100.96 3.31
CA LEU A 144 83.98 99.72 3.95
C LEU A 144 84.33 99.60 5.45
N LEU A 145 83.65 98.63 6.12
CA LEU A 145 84.00 97.87 7.35
C LEU A 145 83.34 98.24 8.71
N ALA A 146 83.19 97.18 9.52
CA ALA A 146 82.62 97.11 10.88
C ALA A 146 81.10 97.33 11.03
N LEU A 147 80.31 96.38 10.51
CA LEU A 147 78.95 96.09 11.02
C LEU A 147 79.04 95.28 12.33
N PRO A 148 78.06 95.38 13.25
CA PRO A 148 78.06 94.64 14.51
C PRO A 148 77.70 93.15 14.28
N THR A 149 78.72 92.35 13.96
CA THR A 149 78.62 90.88 13.76
C THR A 149 78.00 90.18 14.95
N ASP A 150 78.41 90.53 16.16
CA ASP A 150 78.14 89.77 17.39
C ASP A 150 76.64 89.68 17.72
N GLN A 151 75.86 90.72 17.41
CA GLN A 151 74.41 90.71 17.59
C GLN A 151 73.68 89.89 16.52
N TYR A 152 74.20 89.88 15.28
CA TYR A 152 73.71 89.02 14.22
C TYR A 152 74.06 87.56 14.48
N GLU A 153 75.28 87.27 14.94
CA GLU A 153 75.75 85.93 15.30
C GLU A 153 75.00 85.37 16.51
N ALA A 154 74.74 86.17 17.54
CA ALA A 154 73.89 85.75 18.68
C ALA A 154 72.44 85.48 18.25
N ALA A 155 71.87 86.30 17.36
CA ALA A 155 70.53 86.08 16.82
C ALA A 155 70.46 84.87 15.87
N LEU A 156 71.51 84.62 15.09
CA LEU A 156 71.69 83.40 14.29
C LEU A 156 71.78 82.18 15.19
N SER A 157 72.62 82.20 16.22
CA SER A 157 72.78 81.09 17.17
C SER A 157 71.49 80.77 17.91
N GLN A 158 70.71 81.78 18.30
CA GLN A 158 69.36 81.56 18.86
C GLN A 158 68.39 80.99 17.82
N ALA A 159 68.39 81.49 16.58
CA ALA A 159 67.54 80.96 15.51
C ALA A 159 67.91 79.51 15.16
N GLU A 160 69.20 79.18 15.05
CA GLU A 160 69.74 77.84 14.86
C GLU A 160 69.37 76.91 16.03
N GLY A 161 69.44 77.39 17.27
CA GLY A 161 68.96 76.69 18.46
C GLY A 161 67.47 76.36 18.37
N THR A 162 66.61 77.35 18.07
CA THR A 162 65.17 77.12 17.90
C THR A 162 64.84 76.20 16.73
N LEU A 163 65.62 76.26 15.63
CA LEU A 163 65.45 75.36 14.48
C LEU A 163 65.90 73.93 14.80
N ALA A 164 66.90 73.74 15.66
CA ALA A 164 67.30 72.43 16.16
C ALA A 164 66.25 71.85 17.13
N GLU A 165 65.67 72.68 18.01
CA GLU A 165 64.56 72.30 18.89
C GLU A 165 63.29 71.96 18.09
N ASP A 166 62.91 72.78 17.10
CA ASP A 166 61.82 72.50 16.17
C ASP A 166 62.06 71.22 15.35
N GLY A 167 63.31 70.95 14.94
CA GLY A 167 63.70 69.72 14.26
C GLY A 167 63.51 68.48 15.15
N LEU A 168 63.94 68.54 16.42
CA LEU A 168 63.70 67.49 17.40
C LEU A 168 62.20 67.30 17.69
N ALA A 169 61.44 68.40 17.80
CA ALA A 169 59.99 68.35 17.97
C ALA A 169 59.28 67.72 16.76
N PHE A 170 59.76 67.99 15.54
CA PHE A 170 59.24 67.38 14.31
C PHE A 170 59.56 65.87 14.24
N ASP A 171 60.78 65.46 14.59
CA ASP A 171 61.16 64.04 14.66
C ASP A 171 60.37 63.27 15.74
N LEU A 172 60.07 63.91 16.87
CA LEU A 172 59.18 63.35 17.90
C LEU A 172 57.73 63.26 17.38
N PHE A 173 57.23 64.28 16.69
CA PHE A 173 55.91 64.27 16.07
C PHE A 173 55.77 63.17 15.01
N LEU A 174 56.79 62.94 14.17
CA LEU A 174 56.80 61.84 13.21
C LEU A 174 56.74 60.48 13.91
N LYS A 175 57.55 60.27 14.96
CA LYS A 175 57.52 59.02 15.76
C LYS A 175 56.15 58.80 16.40
N GLU A 176 55.56 59.82 17.01
CA GLU A 176 54.20 59.73 17.56
C GLU A 176 53.14 59.46 16.48
N SER A 177 53.28 60.06 15.30
CA SER A 177 52.37 59.87 14.17
C SER A 177 52.45 58.43 13.64
N ASP A 178 53.66 57.91 13.44
CA ASP A 178 53.90 56.53 13.05
C ASP A 178 53.41 55.54 14.11
N GLU A 179 53.63 55.83 15.40
CA GLU A 179 53.03 55.04 16.49
C GLU A 179 51.50 55.05 16.44
N LYS A 180 50.86 56.20 16.21
CA LYS A 180 49.39 56.30 16.07
C LYS A 180 48.89 55.51 14.85
N VAL A 181 49.62 55.51 13.73
CA VAL A 181 49.33 54.70 12.54
C VAL A 181 49.50 53.20 12.84
N GLN A 182 50.60 52.79 13.48
CA GLN A 182 50.85 51.40 13.87
C GLN A 182 49.80 50.89 14.89
N GLN A 183 49.39 51.73 15.85
CA GLN A 183 48.31 51.41 16.77
C GLN A 183 46.97 51.26 16.04
N ALA A 184 46.67 52.10 15.05
CA ALA A 184 45.46 51.97 14.23
C ALA A 184 45.47 50.69 13.38
N MET A 185 46.61 50.32 12.77
CA MET A 185 46.77 49.06 12.04
C MET A 185 46.57 47.85 12.96
N ARG A 186 47.22 47.82 14.14
CA ARG A 186 47.04 46.74 15.13
C ARG A 186 45.59 46.58 15.59
N LYS A 187 44.85 47.69 15.77
CA LYS A 187 43.41 47.65 16.11
C LYS A 187 42.58 47.09 14.95
N ALA A 188 42.82 47.54 13.72
CA ALA A 188 42.13 47.03 12.53
C ALA A 188 42.41 45.53 12.29
N ASP A 189 43.65 45.07 12.49
CA ASP A 189 44.02 43.65 12.39
C ASP A 189 43.37 42.81 13.51
N ALA A 190 43.26 43.33 14.72
CA ALA A 190 42.56 42.67 15.83
C ALA A 190 41.05 42.52 15.53
N GLU A 191 40.40 43.59 15.05
CA GLU A 191 39.00 43.54 14.60
C GLU A 191 38.80 42.59 13.42
N MET A 192 39.76 42.54 12.48
CA MET A 192 39.73 41.60 11.36
C MET A 192 39.85 40.14 11.84
N ARG A 193 40.72 39.86 12.82
CA ARG A 193 40.86 38.52 13.43
C ARG A 193 39.56 38.10 14.13
N LEU A 194 39.00 38.94 14.99
CA LEU A 194 37.71 38.68 15.65
C LEU A 194 36.59 38.41 14.63
N LYS A 195 36.54 39.19 13.54
CA LYS A 195 35.59 38.97 12.43
C LYS A 195 35.82 37.64 11.71
N GLN A 196 37.08 37.23 11.49
CA GLN A 196 37.41 35.95 10.89
C GLN A 196 37.02 34.78 11.82
N GLU A 197 37.33 34.87 13.11
CA GLU A 197 36.93 33.91 14.14
C GLU A 197 35.40 33.72 14.14
N LYS A 198 34.62 34.82 14.27
CA LYS A 198 33.15 34.78 14.21
C LYS A 198 32.63 34.23 12.88
N ALA A 199 33.29 34.51 11.75
CA ALA A 199 32.95 33.91 10.46
C ALA A 199 33.23 32.39 10.40
N THR A 200 34.24 31.88 11.13
CA THR A 200 34.46 30.43 11.25
C THR A 200 33.47 29.77 12.21
N GLU A 201 33.10 30.44 13.31
CA GLU A 201 32.04 29.99 14.21
C GLU A 201 30.69 29.89 13.49
N LEU A 202 30.30 30.92 12.73
CA LEU A 202 29.09 30.88 11.91
C LEU A 202 29.09 29.73 10.89
N LYS A 203 30.24 29.42 10.27
CA LYS A 203 30.37 28.23 9.40
C LYS A 203 30.18 26.93 10.17
N LYS A 204 30.80 26.79 11.36
CA LYS A 204 30.64 25.62 12.23
C LYS A 204 29.18 25.43 12.65
N LEU A 205 28.52 26.51 13.10
CA LEU A 205 27.11 26.51 13.52
C LEU A 205 26.17 26.19 12.35
N ASN A 206 26.39 26.76 11.16
CA ASN A 206 25.58 26.43 9.97
C ASN A 206 25.74 24.96 9.55
N ASN A 207 26.95 24.40 9.64
CA ASN A 207 27.18 22.99 9.36
C ASN A 207 26.49 22.09 10.41
N ALA A 208 26.56 22.45 11.70
CA ALA A 208 25.86 21.74 12.76
C ALA A 208 24.33 21.81 12.61
N LEU A 209 23.79 22.98 12.22
CA LEU A 209 22.37 23.16 11.93
C LEU A 209 21.94 22.28 10.74
N ALA A 210 22.73 22.22 9.68
CA ALA A 210 22.44 21.35 8.53
C ALA A 210 22.50 19.85 8.88
N ALA A 211 23.43 19.44 9.75
CA ALA A 211 23.50 18.08 10.27
C ALA A 211 22.26 17.73 11.11
N ALA A 212 21.93 18.56 12.10
CA ALA A 212 20.74 18.40 12.95
C ALA A 212 19.43 18.42 12.15
N GLN A 213 19.33 19.24 11.10
CA GLN A 213 18.19 19.21 10.17
C GLN A 213 18.12 17.92 9.35
N SER A 214 19.25 17.32 8.97
CA SER A 214 19.27 16.03 8.29
C SER A 214 18.88 14.88 9.24
N GLU A 215 19.33 14.92 10.50
CA GLU A 215 18.96 13.96 11.53
C GLU A 215 17.48 14.06 11.89
N LEU A 216 16.95 15.28 12.05
CA LEU A 216 15.53 15.53 12.26
C LEU A 216 14.67 14.95 11.14
N ARG A 217 15.07 15.13 9.87
CA ARG A 217 14.35 14.55 8.73
C ARG A 217 14.36 13.02 8.75
N LYS A 218 15.50 12.39 9.03
CA LYS A 218 15.60 10.92 9.16
C LYS A 218 14.72 10.40 10.31
N ALA A 219 14.73 11.09 11.46
CA ALA A 219 13.90 10.72 12.60
C ALA A 219 12.39 10.90 12.29
N GLN A 220 12.01 11.95 11.53
CA GLN A 220 10.65 12.15 11.04
C GLN A 220 10.23 11.04 10.07
N GLU A 221 11.07 10.69 9.10
CA GLU A 221 10.84 9.59 8.16
C GLU A 221 10.64 8.25 8.90
N GLN A 222 11.53 7.92 9.85
CA GLN A 222 11.40 6.73 10.71
C GLN A 222 10.13 6.77 11.57
N THR A 223 9.76 7.93 12.12
CA THR A 223 8.53 8.10 12.91
C THR A 223 7.30 7.85 12.05
N ASP A 224 7.28 8.33 10.80
CA ASP A 224 6.17 8.13 9.88
C ASP A 224 6.12 6.69 9.30
N GLU A 225 7.25 5.98 9.23
CA GLU A 225 7.28 4.53 9.01
C GLU A 225 6.68 3.76 10.20
N CYS A 226 7.11 4.08 11.43
CA CYS A 226 6.53 3.50 12.65
C CYS A 226 5.02 3.75 12.76
N LYS A 227 4.52 4.93 12.41
CA LYS A 227 3.07 5.20 12.34
C LYS A 227 2.35 4.30 11.34
N LYS A 228 2.90 4.09 10.13
CA LYS A 228 2.30 3.18 9.13
C LYS A 228 2.27 1.74 9.64
N TYR A 229 3.32 1.29 10.32
CA TYR A 229 3.33 -0.03 10.96
C TYR A 229 2.31 -0.11 12.10
N ALA A 230 2.16 0.94 12.92
CA ALA A 230 1.16 0.99 13.99
C ALA A 230 -0.28 0.94 13.44
N THR A 231 -0.60 1.66 12.35
CA THR A 231 -1.93 1.59 11.71
C THR A 231 -2.18 0.25 11.01
N PHE A 232 -1.12 -0.40 10.52
CA PHE A 232 -1.22 -1.75 9.96
C PHE A 232 -1.48 -2.80 11.05
N LEU A 233 -0.79 -2.70 12.19
CA LEU A 233 -1.03 -3.57 13.34
C LEU A 233 -2.45 -3.39 13.89
N ASP A 234 -3.05 -2.19 13.81
CA ASP A 234 -4.48 -2.02 14.13
C ASP A 234 -5.39 -2.84 13.23
N SER A 235 -5.14 -2.83 11.93
CA SER A 235 -6.00 -3.56 10.98
C SER A 235 -5.98 -5.08 11.16
N ILE A 236 -4.98 -5.61 11.88
CA ILE A 236 -4.82 -7.04 12.21
C ILE A 236 -5.19 -7.32 13.69
N THR A 237 -5.19 -6.29 14.56
CA THR A 237 -5.55 -6.45 15.97
C THR A 237 -7.06 -6.68 16.11
N PRO A 238 -7.52 -7.71 16.82
CA PRO A 238 -8.95 -7.97 16.98
C PRO A 238 -9.70 -6.78 17.60
N PRO A 239 -10.91 -6.44 17.13
CA PRO A 239 -11.67 -5.30 17.63
C PRO A 239 -12.07 -5.44 19.11
N GLU A 240 -12.20 -6.68 19.59
CA GLU A 240 -12.44 -7.01 21.01
C GLU A 240 -11.35 -6.46 21.93
N TRP A 241 -10.10 -6.40 21.44
CA TRP A 241 -8.97 -5.89 22.21
C TRP A 241 -9.10 -4.37 22.42
N PHE A 242 -9.46 -3.61 21.37
CA PHE A 242 -9.73 -2.18 21.49
C PHE A 242 -10.96 -1.90 22.38
N ALA A 243 -12.00 -2.73 22.32
CA ALA A 243 -13.15 -2.61 23.20
C ALA A 243 -12.77 -2.83 24.68
N ALA A 244 -11.90 -3.79 24.97
CA ALA A 244 -11.38 -4.04 26.32
C ALA A 244 -10.51 -2.87 26.83
N GLN A 245 -9.68 -2.25 25.98
CA GLN A 245 -8.91 -1.06 26.35
C GLN A 245 -9.82 0.16 26.56
N ASN A 246 -10.78 0.40 25.67
CA ASN A 246 -11.72 1.53 25.79
C ASN A 246 -12.54 1.45 27.08
N THR A 247 -13.10 0.28 27.40
CA THR A 247 -13.86 0.08 28.65
C THR A 247 -12.98 0.25 29.90
N ARG A 248 -11.71 -0.16 29.85
CA ARG A 248 -10.73 0.14 30.90
C ARG A 248 -10.47 1.64 31.05
N HIS A 249 -10.23 2.36 29.95
CA HIS A 249 -9.99 3.80 29.98
C HIS A 249 -11.23 4.58 30.42
N GLU A 250 -12.43 4.13 30.05
CA GLU A 250 -13.69 4.66 30.56
C GLU A 250 -13.82 4.42 32.07
N ALA A 251 -13.50 3.23 32.59
CA ALA A 251 -13.50 2.96 34.03
C ALA A 251 -12.46 3.82 34.79
N GLU A 252 -11.24 3.95 34.26
CA GLU A 252 -10.19 4.83 34.82
C GLU A 252 -10.59 6.33 34.76
N TRP A 253 -11.35 6.73 33.74
CA TRP A 253 -11.91 8.08 33.61
C TRP A 253 -13.06 8.31 34.60
N GLN A 254 -14.02 7.40 34.70
CA GLN A 254 -15.12 7.48 35.66
C GLN A 254 -14.56 7.53 37.09
N GLY A 255 -13.59 6.69 37.44
CA GLY A 255 -12.93 6.75 38.76
C GLY A 255 -12.27 8.10 39.07
N LYS A 256 -11.70 8.80 38.07
CA LYS A 256 -11.17 10.17 38.22
C LYS A 256 -12.29 11.20 38.39
N LEU A 257 -13.38 11.06 37.65
CA LEU A 257 -14.55 11.93 37.71
C LEU A 257 -15.28 11.78 39.05
N ASP A 258 -15.49 10.55 39.52
CA ASP A 258 -16.06 10.22 40.82
C ASP A 258 -15.18 10.75 41.95
N ALA A 259 -13.86 10.52 41.90
CA ALA A 259 -12.93 11.07 42.90
C ALA A 259 -12.90 12.61 42.91
N TRP A 260 -13.19 13.27 41.78
CA TRP A 260 -13.38 14.72 41.71
C TRP A 260 -14.74 15.14 42.30
N ASN A 261 -15.82 14.45 41.92
CA ASN A 261 -17.17 14.66 42.46
C ASN A 261 -17.19 14.52 43.98
N THR A 262 -16.57 13.48 44.55
CA THR A 262 -16.46 13.29 46.00
C THR A 262 -15.69 14.42 46.68
N LYS A 263 -14.64 14.98 46.06
CA LYS A 263 -13.93 16.15 46.60
C LYS A 263 -14.80 17.41 46.58
N CYS A 264 -15.53 17.65 45.48
CA CYS A 264 -16.46 18.77 45.36
C CYS A 264 -17.64 18.65 46.34
N GLN A 265 -18.17 17.44 46.53
CA GLN A 265 -19.19 17.13 47.53
C GLN A 265 -18.65 17.38 48.94
N ALA A 266 -17.48 16.83 49.30
CA ALA A 266 -16.88 17.04 50.62
C ALA A 266 -16.64 18.53 50.96
N ILE A 267 -16.24 19.37 50.00
CA ILE A 267 -16.14 20.82 50.20
C ILE A 267 -17.53 21.45 50.41
N THR A 268 -18.52 21.05 49.60
CA THR A 268 -19.91 21.52 49.72
C THR A 268 -20.54 21.13 51.06
N ASP A 269 -20.30 19.90 51.51
CA ASP A 269 -20.76 19.34 52.77
C ASP A 269 -20.06 20.01 53.96
N ALA A 270 -18.76 20.27 53.89
CA ALA A 270 -18.04 21.03 54.92
C ALA A 270 -18.58 22.47 55.05
N VAL A 271 -18.83 23.14 53.92
CA VAL A 271 -19.44 24.49 53.91
C VAL A 271 -20.88 24.46 54.44
N SER A 272 -21.68 23.44 54.13
CA SER A 272 -23.06 23.32 54.61
C SER A 272 -23.11 22.97 56.10
N ALA A 273 -22.25 22.07 56.56
CA ALA A 273 -22.09 21.70 57.97
C ALA A 273 -21.62 22.89 58.83
N ALA A 274 -20.64 23.67 58.36
CA ALA A 274 -20.18 24.87 59.08
C ALA A 274 -21.27 25.96 59.15
N LYS A 275 -22.08 26.13 58.10
CA LYS A 275 -23.28 27.00 58.13
C LYS A 275 -24.31 26.51 59.16
N ALA A 276 -24.62 25.21 59.16
CA ALA A 276 -25.57 24.60 60.09
C ALA A 276 -25.07 24.67 61.54
N ALA A 277 -23.78 24.43 61.79
CA ALA A 277 -23.15 24.55 63.10
C ALA A 277 -23.23 26.00 63.63
N LYS A 278 -22.99 26.99 62.76
CA LYS A 278 -23.15 28.40 63.10
C LYS A 278 -24.62 28.74 63.44
N GLN A 279 -25.57 28.31 62.62
CA GLN A 279 -27.01 28.50 62.90
C GLN A 279 -27.43 27.84 64.22
N ALA A 280 -26.97 26.61 64.48
CA ALA A 280 -27.23 25.90 65.73
C ALA A 280 -26.60 26.61 66.95
N ALA A 281 -25.43 27.24 66.81
CA ALA A 281 -24.83 28.06 67.87
C ALA A 281 -25.64 29.35 68.13
N GLU A 282 -26.12 30.01 67.08
CA GLU A 282 -27.01 31.18 67.17
C GLU A 282 -28.35 30.80 67.85
N GLU A 283 -28.95 29.66 67.51
CA GLU A 283 -30.14 29.12 68.18
C GLU A 283 -29.89 28.73 69.64
N ARG A 284 -28.75 28.13 69.97
CA ARG A 284 -28.35 27.83 71.36
C ARG A 284 -28.19 29.11 72.19
N TYR A 285 -27.59 30.14 71.60
CA TYR A 285 -27.45 31.45 72.25
C TYR A 285 -28.81 32.11 72.50
N ALA A 286 -29.72 32.08 71.52
CA ALA A 286 -31.08 32.62 71.65
C ALA A 286 -31.92 31.88 72.71
N ASN A 287 -31.68 30.58 72.93
CA ASN A 287 -32.38 29.75 73.91
C ASN A 287 -31.66 29.59 75.27
N ALA A 288 -30.50 30.24 75.46
CA ALA A 288 -29.71 30.12 76.68
C ALA A 288 -30.44 30.72 77.90
N ARG A 289 -30.49 29.97 79.01
CA ARG A 289 -31.15 30.40 80.27
C ARG A 289 -30.18 30.79 81.37
N THR A 290 -28.89 30.52 81.20
CA THR A 290 -27.82 30.88 82.15
C THR A 290 -26.66 31.53 81.42
N GLN A 291 -25.93 32.41 82.11
CA GLN A 291 -24.79 33.13 81.52
C GLN A 291 -23.71 32.17 80.97
N GLN A 292 -23.45 31.06 81.68
CA GLN A 292 -22.50 30.03 81.23
C GLN A 292 -22.93 29.34 79.92
N GLN A 293 -24.23 29.17 79.67
CA GLN A 293 -24.74 28.64 78.40
C GLN A 293 -24.58 29.64 77.26
N ALA A 294 -24.81 30.94 77.52
CA ALA A 294 -24.63 31.99 76.53
C ALA A 294 -23.14 32.15 76.15
N GLU A 295 -22.23 32.18 77.12
CA GLU A 295 -20.78 32.25 76.88
C GLU A 295 -20.22 31.02 76.15
N ALA A 296 -20.80 29.83 76.38
CA ALA A 296 -20.47 28.62 75.62
C ALA A 296 -20.94 28.73 74.16
N ALA A 297 -22.21 29.11 73.94
CA ALA A 297 -22.76 29.28 72.60
C ALA A 297 -22.06 30.39 71.79
N GLU A 298 -21.58 31.46 72.44
CA GLU A 298 -20.79 32.51 71.78
C GLU A 298 -19.39 32.01 71.34
N ARG A 299 -18.78 31.10 72.11
CA ARG A 299 -17.52 30.44 71.72
C ARG A 299 -17.76 29.48 70.55
N ASP A 300 -18.78 28.62 70.64
CA ASP A 300 -19.20 27.72 69.55
C ASP A 300 -19.53 28.50 68.25
N GLY A 301 -20.18 29.66 68.38
CA GLY A 301 -20.52 30.52 67.24
C GLY A 301 -19.30 31.19 66.61
N LYS A 302 -18.27 31.53 67.39
CA LYS A 302 -16.98 32.04 66.87
C LYS A 302 -16.21 30.94 66.15
N THR A 303 -16.09 29.75 66.74
CA THR A 303 -15.40 28.62 66.09
C THR A 303 -16.11 28.20 64.81
N ALA A 304 -17.44 28.05 64.81
CA ALA A 304 -18.20 27.71 63.60
C ALA A 304 -18.13 28.81 62.52
N SER A 305 -18.00 30.08 62.91
CA SER A 305 -17.81 31.21 61.98
C SER A 305 -16.42 31.19 61.33
N ASP A 306 -15.37 30.82 62.07
CA ASP A 306 -14.01 30.70 61.55
C ASP A 306 -13.82 29.40 60.72
N GLU A 307 -14.44 28.29 61.13
CA GLU A 307 -14.58 27.07 60.33
C GLU A 307 -15.29 27.34 59.00
N LEU A 308 -16.37 28.14 59.00
CA LEU A 308 -17.09 28.53 57.79
C LEU A 308 -16.22 29.39 56.86
N LYS A 309 -15.44 30.34 57.38
CA LYS A 309 -14.48 31.10 56.57
C LYS A 309 -13.43 30.17 55.97
N GLN A 310 -12.89 29.25 56.77
CA GLN A 310 -11.86 28.31 56.33
C GLN A 310 -12.39 27.38 55.23
N ALA A 311 -13.60 26.84 55.38
CA ALA A 311 -14.26 25.99 54.39
C ALA A 311 -14.57 26.75 53.08
N LEU A 312 -15.01 28.01 53.15
CA LEU A 312 -15.22 28.88 51.99
C LEU A 312 -13.92 29.30 51.28
N GLN A 313 -12.78 29.26 51.98
CA GLN A 313 -11.47 29.63 51.43
C GLN A 313 -10.76 28.46 50.73
N VAL A 314 -11.28 27.23 50.82
CA VAL A 314 -10.78 26.08 50.05
C VAL A 314 -11.09 26.28 48.56
N PRO A 315 -10.09 26.38 47.67
CA PRO A 315 -10.35 26.49 46.24
C PRO A 315 -11.03 25.23 45.70
N GLN A 316 -12.05 25.39 44.86
CA GLN A 316 -12.65 24.24 44.18
C GLN A 316 -11.60 23.56 43.29
N PRO A 317 -11.49 22.22 43.32
CA PRO A 317 -10.56 21.50 42.46
C PRO A 317 -11.02 21.64 41.00
N LEU A 318 -10.07 21.90 40.09
CA LEU A 318 -10.36 21.94 38.66
C LEU A 318 -10.93 20.60 38.18
N PRO A 319 -11.93 20.60 37.26
CA PRO A 319 -12.46 19.38 36.69
C PRO A 319 -11.35 18.62 35.94
N PRO A 320 -11.35 17.28 35.95
CA PRO A 320 -10.45 16.53 35.11
C PRO A 320 -10.71 16.88 33.63
N ILE A 321 -9.65 17.14 32.87
CA ILE A 321 -9.75 17.40 31.43
C ILE A 321 -9.85 16.06 30.72
N LYS A 322 -10.88 15.87 29.88
CA LYS A 322 -10.98 14.63 29.10
C LYS A 322 -9.92 14.65 27.99
N PRO A 323 -9.14 13.57 27.85
CA PRO A 323 -8.46 13.16 26.61
C PRO A 323 -8.98 13.79 25.30
N THR A 324 -8.18 14.67 24.69
CA THR A 324 -8.43 15.24 23.35
C THR A 324 -7.89 14.35 22.23
N GLU A 325 -8.40 14.52 21.01
CA GLU A 325 -7.98 13.75 19.83
C GLU A 325 -6.51 14.01 19.43
N GLU A 326 -5.98 15.20 19.69
CA GLU A 326 -4.59 15.56 19.37
C GLU A 326 -3.57 14.70 20.13
N ASP A 327 -3.89 14.35 21.38
CA ASP A 327 -3.09 13.47 22.24
C ASP A 327 -3.24 11.96 21.87
N ALA A 328 -4.11 11.60 20.92
CA ALA A 328 -4.49 10.19 20.71
C ALA A 328 -3.29 9.31 20.32
N TRP A 329 -2.33 9.87 19.59
CA TRP A 329 -1.07 9.17 19.27
C TRP A 329 -0.16 8.97 20.48
N GLU A 330 -0.16 9.89 21.45
CA GLU A 330 0.64 9.75 22.67
C GLU A 330 0.05 8.67 23.59
N ARG A 331 -1.28 8.62 23.73
CA ARG A 331 -1.96 7.54 24.45
C ARG A 331 -1.71 6.18 23.81
N ARG A 332 -1.91 6.10 22.50
CA ARG A 332 -1.67 4.92 21.69
C ARG A 332 -0.24 4.36 21.79
N MET A 333 0.76 5.21 22.00
CA MET A 333 2.16 4.79 22.22
C MET A 333 2.46 4.44 23.69
N ALA A 334 1.69 4.96 24.65
CA ALA A 334 1.80 4.63 26.07
C ALA A 334 1.06 3.33 26.43
N GLU A 335 0.04 2.95 25.66
CA GLU A 335 -0.71 1.71 25.80
C GLU A 335 0.12 0.49 25.36
N PRO A 336 0.05 -0.65 26.08
CA PRO A 336 0.69 -1.88 25.63
C PRO A 336 0.07 -2.35 24.31
N MET A 337 0.87 -2.68 23.29
CA MET A 337 0.34 -3.26 22.05
C MET A 337 -0.13 -4.71 22.25
N HIS A 338 -1.14 -5.12 21.46
CA HIS A 338 -1.59 -6.52 21.38
C HIS A 338 -0.45 -7.47 20.97
N PHE A 339 0.33 -7.08 19.95
CA PHE A 339 1.48 -7.85 19.47
C PHE A 339 2.75 -7.44 20.21
N GLN A 340 3.25 -8.34 21.06
CA GLN A 340 4.46 -8.11 21.87
C GLN A 340 5.70 -8.77 21.25
N ASP A 341 5.52 -9.88 20.52
CA ASP A 341 6.58 -10.62 19.86
C ASP A 341 6.44 -10.55 18.33
N PRO A 342 7.50 -10.18 17.57
CA PRO A 342 7.47 -10.20 16.09
C PRO A 342 7.12 -11.56 15.48
N ARG A 343 7.31 -12.64 16.24
CA ARG A 343 6.98 -14.02 15.83
C ARG A 343 5.47 -14.27 15.74
N GLN A 344 4.66 -13.56 16.53
CA GLN A 344 3.20 -13.72 16.55
C GLN A 344 2.60 -13.36 15.18
N LEU A 345 3.00 -12.21 14.63
CA LEU A 345 2.55 -11.76 13.32
C LEU A 345 2.98 -12.73 12.20
N ARG A 346 4.20 -13.26 12.26
CA ARG A 346 4.67 -14.27 11.30
C ARG A 346 3.86 -15.57 11.40
N HIS A 347 3.50 -16.01 12.60
CA HIS A 347 2.67 -17.20 12.79
C HIS A 347 1.25 -17.00 12.23
N ILE A 348 0.66 -15.81 12.42
CA ILE A 348 -0.63 -15.45 11.81
C ILE A 348 -0.54 -15.51 10.29
N PHE A 349 0.52 -14.97 9.68
CA PHE A 349 0.72 -15.07 8.23
C PHE A 349 0.88 -16.52 7.76
N SER A 350 1.70 -17.35 8.43
CA SER A 350 1.83 -18.77 8.06
C SER A 350 0.50 -19.52 8.16
N HIS A 351 -0.28 -19.28 9.21
CA HIS A 351 -1.61 -19.88 9.37
C HIS A 351 -2.62 -19.37 8.31
N LEU A 352 -2.54 -18.10 7.90
CA LEU A 352 -3.34 -17.56 6.79
C LEU A 352 -2.90 -18.14 5.43
N GLU A 353 -1.61 -18.36 5.22
CA GLU A 353 -1.07 -19.04 4.03
C GLU A 353 -1.54 -20.49 3.97
N GLU A 354 -1.46 -21.23 5.07
CA GLU A 354 -1.98 -22.60 5.23
C GLU A 354 -3.50 -22.66 4.95
N ASN A 355 -4.28 -21.76 5.55
CA ASN A 355 -5.73 -21.68 5.32
C ASN A 355 -6.09 -21.30 3.89
N ASN A 356 -5.36 -20.36 3.27
CA ASN A 356 -5.59 -20.00 1.87
C ASN A 356 -5.25 -21.16 0.93
N LEU A 357 -4.17 -21.90 1.20
CA LEU A 357 -3.80 -23.09 0.43
C LEU A 357 -4.85 -24.20 0.58
N PHE A 358 -5.35 -24.42 1.80
CA PHE A 358 -6.45 -25.34 2.06
C PHE A 358 -7.74 -24.93 1.32
N LEU A 359 -8.11 -23.64 1.36
CA LEU A 359 -9.26 -23.12 0.61
C LEU A 359 -9.11 -23.31 -0.90
N ILE A 360 -7.93 -23.07 -1.46
CA ILE A 360 -7.64 -23.33 -2.89
C ILE A 360 -7.81 -24.83 -3.20
N GLN A 361 -7.27 -25.72 -2.37
CA GLN A 361 -7.42 -27.16 -2.57
C GLN A 361 -8.89 -27.60 -2.50
N THR A 362 -9.64 -27.16 -1.48
CA THR A 362 -11.08 -27.49 -1.37
C THR A 362 -11.92 -26.92 -2.51
N ALA A 363 -11.54 -25.77 -3.07
CA ALA A 363 -12.18 -25.21 -4.26
C ALA A 363 -11.91 -26.07 -5.51
N GLN A 364 -10.67 -26.55 -5.68
CA GLN A 364 -10.29 -27.46 -6.78
C GLN A 364 -11.01 -28.81 -6.65
N GLU A 365 -11.04 -29.42 -5.46
CA GLU A 365 -11.77 -30.67 -5.20
C GLU A 365 -13.29 -30.52 -5.47
N ALA A 366 -13.86 -29.35 -5.16
CA ALA A 366 -15.26 -29.04 -5.47
C ALA A 366 -15.50 -28.80 -6.97
N GLU A 367 -14.55 -28.19 -7.69
CA GLU A 367 -14.57 -27.99 -9.14
C GLU A 367 -14.48 -29.35 -9.87
N GLU A 368 -13.52 -30.20 -9.53
CA GLU A 368 -13.39 -31.56 -10.05
C GLU A 368 -14.65 -32.41 -9.80
N ALA A 369 -15.26 -32.29 -8.61
CA ALA A 369 -16.51 -32.97 -8.29
C ALA A 369 -17.69 -32.47 -9.15
N ALA A 370 -17.74 -31.16 -9.46
CA ALA A 370 -18.74 -30.57 -10.34
C ALA A 370 -18.52 -30.95 -11.81
N GLU A 371 -17.28 -30.99 -12.29
CA GLU A 371 -16.93 -31.51 -13.62
C GLU A 371 -17.31 -32.99 -13.76
N ALA A 372 -17.00 -33.82 -12.76
CA ALA A 372 -17.39 -35.23 -12.73
C ALA A 372 -18.92 -35.42 -12.70
N ALA A 373 -19.66 -34.55 -12.01
CA ALA A 373 -21.12 -34.58 -11.97
C ALA A 373 -21.75 -34.16 -13.31
N THR A 374 -21.25 -33.09 -13.93
CA THR A 374 -21.71 -32.62 -15.24
C THR A 374 -21.36 -33.61 -16.35
N ALA A 375 -20.18 -34.24 -16.33
CA ALA A 375 -19.82 -35.31 -17.25
C ALA A 375 -20.78 -36.52 -17.15
N LYS A 376 -21.13 -36.97 -15.94
CA LYS A 376 -22.12 -38.04 -15.71
C LYS A 376 -23.51 -37.65 -16.22
N LEU A 377 -23.93 -36.40 -15.99
CA LEU A 377 -25.21 -35.88 -16.47
C LEU A 377 -25.26 -35.82 -18.00
N ASN A 378 -24.20 -35.32 -18.65
CA ASN A 378 -24.08 -35.29 -20.10
C ASN A 378 -24.08 -36.71 -20.71
N HIS A 379 -23.41 -37.67 -20.06
CA HIS A 379 -23.45 -39.07 -20.47
C HIS A 379 -24.85 -39.67 -20.36
N SER A 380 -25.57 -39.40 -19.27
CA SER A 380 -26.95 -39.85 -19.08
C SER A 380 -27.92 -39.20 -20.09
N ILE A 381 -27.74 -37.92 -20.42
CA ILE A 381 -28.50 -37.27 -21.51
C ILE A 381 -28.23 -37.96 -22.84
N ALA A 382 -26.96 -38.19 -23.20
CA ALA A 382 -26.62 -38.86 -24.45
C ALA A 382 -27.16 -40.30 -24.54
N GLN A 383 -27.22 -41.03 -23.41
CA GLN A 383 -27.89 -42.34 -23.33
C GLN A 383 -29.40 -42.21 -23.57
N MET A 384 -30.08 -41.30 -22.85
CA MET A 384 -31.52 -41.08 -23.01
C MET A 384 -31.90 -40.62 -24.42
N ASP A 385 -31.09 -39.75 -25.04
CA ASP A 385 -31.30 -39.29 -26.42
C ASP A 385 -31.13 -40.44 -27.42
N ALA A 386 -30.15 -41.33 -27.21
CA ALA A 386 -29.96 -42.51 -28.03
C ALA A 386 -31.10 -43.54 -27.88
N GLU A 387 -31.59 -43.75 -26.65
CA GLU A 387 -32.77 -44.59 -26.38
C GLU A 387 -34.04 -43.99 -26.99
N ALA A 388 -34.26 -42.68 -26.85
CA ALA A 388 -35.38 -41.97 -27.45
C ALA A 388 -35.34 -42.06 -28.99
N ALA A 389 -34.18 -41.85 -29.61
CA ALA A 389 -34.00 -42.02 -31.05
C ALA A 389 -34.27 -43.45 -31.51
N ALA A 390 -33.83 -44.46 -30.75
CA ALA A 390 -34.11 -45.86 -31.04
C ALA A 390 -35.62 -46.19 -30.93
N LEU A 391 -36.31 -45.65 -29.93
CA LEU A 391 -37.77 -45.80 -29.76
C LEU A 391 -38.55 -45.11 -30.88
N VAL A 392 -38.11 -43.92 -31.34
CA VAL A 392 -38.70 -43.24 -32.51
C VAL A 392 -38.53 -44.09 -33.77
N GLN A 393 -37.33 -44.62 -34.03
CA GLN A 393 -37.10 -45.52 -35.18
C GLN A 393 -37.95 -46.80 -35.11
N GLN A 394 -38.14 -47.38 -33.91
CA GLN A 394 -39.04 -48.51 -33.71
C GLN A 394 -40.50 -48.15 -33.99
N ALA A 395 -40.97 -46.98 -33.53
CA ALA A 395 -42.31 -46.49 -33.81
C ALA A 395 -42.54 -46.28 -35.32
N GLU A 396 -41.63 -45.59 -36.02
CA GLU A 396 -41.68 -45.40 -37.47
C GLU A 396 -41.68 -46.73 -38.24
N ALA A 397 -40.86 -47.69 -37.82
CA ALA A 397 -40.82 -49.03 -38.43
C ALA A 397 -42.13 -49.81 -38.22
N LEU A 398 -42.73 -49.72 -37.03
CA LEU A 398 -44.03 -50.31 -36.72
C LEU A 398 -45.17 -49.63 -37.50
N GLU A 399 -45.16 -48.30 -37.62
CA GLU A 399 -46.13 -47.56 -38.43
C GLU A 399 -46.02 -47.92 -39.91
N ALA A 400 -44.81 -48.03 -40.45
CA ALA A 400 -44.57 -48.48 -41.83
C ALA A 400 -45.02 -49.94 -42.04
N ALA A 401 -44.80 -50.82 -41.07
CA ALA A 401 -45.27 -52.21 -41.12
C ALA A 401 -46.81 -52.29 -41.06
N LEU A 402 -47.44 -51.49 -40.19
CA LEU A 402 -48.90 -51.34 -40.10
C LEU A 402 -49.48 -50.76 -41.39
N ALA A 403 -48.84 -49.78 -42.01
CA ALA A 403 -49.24 -49.21 -43.30
C ALA A 403 -49.19 -50.26 -44.42
N LYS A 404 -48.09 -51.00 -44.55
CA LYS A 404 -47.96 -52.12 -45.49
C LYS A 404 -49.01 -53.20 -45.25
N ARG A 405 -49.26 -53.58 -43.99
CA ARG A 405 -50.28 -54.59 -43.65
C ARG A 405 -51.71 -54.09 -43.87
N ARG A 406 -51.99 -52.81 -43.63
CA ARG A 406 -53.27 -52.16 -44.00
C ARG A 406 -53.48 -52.15 -45.51
N GLN A 407 -52.45 -51.83 -46.31
CA GLN A 407 -52.49 -51.92 -47.78
C GLN A 407 -52.74 -53.35 -48.24
N HIS A 408 -52.02 -54.33 -47.68
CA HIS A 408 -52.23 -55.75 -48.00
C HIS A 408 -53.65 -56.22 -47.63
N CYS A 409 -54.18 -55.83 -46.47
CA CYS A 409 -55.57 -56.12 -46.10
C CYS A 409 -56.60 -55.43 -47.01
N LYS A 410 -56.32 -54.23 -47.54
CA LYS A 410 -57.17 -53.58 -48.55
C LYS A 410 -57.14 -54.37 -49.86
N ALA A 411 -55.95 -54.65 -50.39
CA ALA A 411 -55.77 -55.44 -51.61
C ALA A 411 -56.40 -56.84 -51.51
N LEU A 412 -56.27 -57.53 -50.36
CA LEU A 412 -56.95 -58.81 -50.11
C LEU A 412 -58.47 -58.66 -50.01
N LYS A 413 -59.00 -57.57 -49.43
CA LYS A 413 -60.45 -57.31 -49.41
C LYS A 413 -60.99 -57.00 -50.80
N GLU A 414 -60.25 -56.24 -51.62
CA GLU A 414 -60.59 -55.95 -53.01
C GLU A 414 -60.54 -57.22 -53.86
N ALA A 415 -59.49 -58.04 -53.72
CA ALA A 415 -59.37 -59.33 -54.38
C ALA A 415 -60.45 -60.32 -53.89
N ALA A 416 -60.80 -60.31 -52.60
CA ALA A 416 -61.89 -61.14 -52.05
C ALA A 416 -63.27 -60.64 -52.44
N ALA A 417 -63.47 -59.34 -52.72
CA ALA A 417 -64.69 -58.83 -53.33
C ALA A 417 -64.80 -59.26 -54.80
N GLN A 418 -63.69 -59.21 -55.54
CA GLN A 418 -63.61 -59.70 -56.93
C GLN A 418 -63.78 -61.23 -57.03
N THR A 419 -63.25 -61.99 -56.07
CA THR A 419 -63.32 -63.46 -56.05
C THR A 419 -64.52 -63.99 -55.25
N GLY A 420 -65.19 -63.12 -54.48
CA GLY A 420 -66.35 -63.45 -53.64
C GLY A 420 -67.56 -63.94 -54.43
N GLY A 421 -67.65 -63.58 -55.71
CA GLY A 421 -68.61 -64.17 -56.64
C GLY A 421 -68.30 -65.60 -57.08
N ARG A 422 -67.21 -66.22 -56.60
CA ARG A 422 -66.66 -67.48 -57.15
C ARG A 422 -66.14 -68.51 -56.12
N LEU A 423 -66.18 -68.22 -54.81
CA LEU A 423 -65.50 -69.03 -53.77
C LEU A 423 -66.38 -69.52 -52.59
N VAL A 424 -67.66 -69.79 -52.80
CA VAL A 424 -68.55 -70.39 -51.78
C VAL A 424 -68.30 -71.92 -51.57
N GLN A 425 -67.44 -72.56 -52.38
CA GLN A 425 -67.48 -74.01 -52.58
C GLN A 425 -66.22 -74.81 -52.14
N ALA A 426 -65.24 -74.20 -51.46
CA ALA A 426 -63.91 -74.80 -51.27
C ALA A 426 -63.34 -74.80 -49.82
N ALA A 427 -64.18 -74.60 -48.79
CA ALA A 427 -63.74 -74.39 -47.41
C ALA A 427 -63.93 -75.60 -46.45
N SER A 428 -63.61 -76.82 -46.90
CA SER A 428 -63.94 -78.06 -46.15
C SER A 428 -62.84 -79.13 -46.09
N THR A 429 -61.56 -78.80 -46.32
CA THR A 429 -60.45 -79.78 -46.31
C THR A 429 -59.12 -79.28 -45.70
N SER A 430 -59.06 -79.11 -44.36
CA SER A 430 -57.77 -79.01 -43.64
C SER A 430 -57.82 -79.35 -42.13
N ALA A 431 -58.64 -80.33 -41.72
CA ALA A 431 -58.59 -80.86 -40.36
C ALA A 431 -57.44 -81.88 -40.19
N VAL A 432 -56.56 -81.68 -39.20
CA VAL A 432 -55.50 -82.64 -38.84
C VAL A 432 -56.13 -83.89 -38.22
N PRO A 433 -55.78 -85.13 -38.65
CA PRO A 433 -56.41 -86.34 -38.13
C PRO A 433 -56.06 -86.59 -36.66
N LEU A 434 -57.10 -86.74 -35.80
CA LEU A 434 -56.97 -86.90 -34.35
C LEU A 434 -56.05 -88.07 -33.93
N GLU A 435 -55.97 -89.13 -34.72
CA GLU A 435 -55.15 -90.31 -34.43
C GLU A 435 -53.65 -89.98 -34.31
N GLN A 436 -53.14 -89.05 -35.14
CA GLN A 436 -51.74 -88.63 -35.09
C GLN A 436 -51.43 -87.82 -33.81
N LEU A 437 -52.41 -87.05 -33.34
CA LEU A 437 -52.31 -86.32 -32.07
C LEU A 437 -52.32 -87.32 -30.89
N ALA A 438 -53.21 -88.31 -30.93
CA ALA A 438 -53.26 -89.36 -29.91
C ALA A 438 -51.97 -90.18 -29.81
N ALA A 439 -51.33 -90.50 -30.95
CA ALA A 439 -50.04 -91.19 -30.97
C ALA A 439 -48.91 -90.33 -30.35
N LYS A 440 -48.91 -89.00 -30.57
CA LYS A 440 -47.93 -88.09 -29.97
C LYS A 440 -48.12 -87.96 -28.46
N ILE A 441 -49.34 -87.78 -27.98
CA ILE A 441 -49.65 -87.62 -26.55
C ILE A 441 -49.16 -88.84 -25.75
N ARG A 442 -49.45 -90.06 -26.21
CA ARG A 442 -48.98 -91.30 -25.56
C ARG A 442 -47.44 -91.40 -25.50
N ARG A 443 -46.73 -90.97 -26.56
CA ARG A 443 -45.25 -90.95 -26.59
C ARG A 443 -44.66 -89.94 -25.59
N VAL A 444 -45.28 -88.77 -25.45
CA VAL A 444 -44.84 -87.75 -24.48
C VAL A 444 -45.11 -88.25 -23.06
N TRP A 445 -46.30 -88.78 -22.77
CA TRP A 445 -46.65 -89.35 -21.46
C TRP A 445 -45.64 -90.42 -21.00
N ALA A 446 -45.32 -91.38 -21.88
CA ALA A 446 -44.33 -92.42 -21.59
C ALA A 446 -42.92 -91.86 -21.31
N ARG A 447 -42.53 -90.76 -21.97
CA ARG A 447 -41.23 -90.12 -21.77
C ARG A 447 -41.18 -89.21 -20.54
N CYS A 448 -42.32 -88.65 -20.14
CA CYS A 448 -42.49 -87.82 -18.93
C CYS A 448 -42.70 -88.64 -17.65
N GLY A 449 -42.29 -89.91 -17.63
CA GLY A 449 -42.29 -90.75 -16.42
C GLY A 449 -43.67 -91.19 -15.96
N GLY A 450 -44.60 -91.50 -16.88
CA GLY A 450 -45.77 -92.30 -16.50
C GLY A 450 -45.31 -93.68 -16.02
N GLU A 451 -45.69 -94.09 -14.80
CA GLU A 451 -45.24 -95.33 -14.17
C GLU A 451 -45.56 -96.56 -15.05
N ALA A 452 -44.51 -97.25 -15.49
CA ALA A 452 -44.62 -98.39 -16.42
C ALA A 452 -45.16 -99.67 -15.74
N ASP A 453 -45.24 -99.69 -14.41
CA ASP A 453 -45.50 -100.89 -13.62
C ASP A 453 -46.99 -101.28 -13.52
N THR A 454 -47.88 -100.54 -14.19
CA THR A 454 -49.27 -100.96 -14.41
C THR A 454 -49.59 -101.08 -15.90
N HIS A 455 -49.30 -102.24 -16.47
CA HIS A 455 -49.68 -102.59 -17.86
C HIS A 455 -51.21 -102.55 -18.13
N THR A 456 -52.00 -102.30 -17.09
CA THR A 456 -53.47 -102.10 -17.09
C THR A 456 -53.90 -100.64 -17.31
N SER A 457 -53.05 -99.64 -17.00
CA SER A 457 -53.48 -98.22 -16.98
C SER A 457 -53.42 -97.52 -18.34
N TYR A 458 -52.48 -97.90 -19.22
CA TYR A 458 -52.25 -97.23 -20.52
C TYR A 458 -53.43 -97.31 -21.50
N THR A 459 -54.33 -98.29 -21.29
CA THR A 459 -55.57 -98.51 -22.06
C THR A 459 -56.81 -97.89 -21.42
N GLN A 460 -56.77 -97.51 -20.13
CA GLN A 460 -57.92 -96.94 -19.42
C GLN A 460 -57.85 -95.43 -19.24
N MET A 461 -56.67 -94.81 -19.24
CA MET A 461 -56.57 -93.34 -19.23
C MET A 461 -57.04 -92.73 -20.54
N SER A 462 -58.01 -91.82 -20.45
CA SER A 462 -58.46 -91.02 -21.59
C SER A 462 -57.38 -90.02 -22.03
N LEU A 463 -57.39 -89.65 -23.31
CA LEU A 463 -56.39 -88.77 -23.92
C LEU A 463 -56.25 -87.40 -23.23
N PRO A 464 -57.35 -86.72 -22.81
CA PRO A 464 -57.26 -85.49 -22.02
C PRO A 464 -56.67 -85.71 -20.62
N ALA A 465 -56.93 -86.86 -19.99
CA ALA A 465 -56.37 -87.17 -18.67
C ALA A 465 -54.84 -87.35 -18.72
N MET A 466 -54.30 -87.89 -19.83
CA MET A 466 -52.85 -87.88 -20.07
C MET A 466 -52.31 -86.47 -20.24
N LEU A 467 -53.02 -85.58 -20.96
CA LEU A 467 -52.62 -84.17 -21.11
C LEU A 467 -52.61 -83.44 -19.76
N THR A 468 -53.70 -83.51 -18.99
CA THR A 468 -53.78 -82.88 -17.66
C THR A 468 -52.71 -83.40 -16.70
N ALA A 469 -52.34 -84.69 -16.78
CA ALA A 469 -51.25 -85.25 -15.97
C ALA A 469 -49.84 -84.85 -16.48
N ILE A 470 -49.68 -84.54 -17.78
CA ILE A 470 -48.47 -83.91 -18.32
C ILE A 470 -48.40 -82.44 -17.86
N GLU A 471 -49.51 -81.70 -17.94
CA GLU A 471 -49.64 -80.30 -17.53
C GLU A 471 -49.32 -80.14 -16.03
N ALA A 472 -49.97 -80.91 -15.15
CA ALA A 472 -49.69 -80.91 -13.72
C ALA A 472 -48.21 -81.22 -13.42
N ARG A 473 -47.60 -82.22 -14.09
CA ARG A 473 -46.18 -82.52 -13.88
C ARG A 473 -45.25 -81.44 -14.45
N LEU A 474 -45.63 -80.75 -15.53
CA LEU A 474 -44.90 -79.59 -16.02
C LEU A 474 -44.97 -78.45 -15.00
N GLU A 475 -46.14 -78.14 -14.46
CA GLU A 475 -46.34 -77.14 -13.39
C GLU A 475 -45.51 -77.50 -12.14
N ASP A 476 -45.55 -78.74 -11.67
CA ASP A 476 -44.72 -79.22 -10.56
C ASP A 476 -43.21 -79.02 -10.84
N THR A 477 -42.73 -79.37 -12.05
CA THR A 477 -41.32 -79.17 -12.39
C THR A 477 -40.93 -77.70 -12.53
N ILE A 478 -41.84 -76.83 -12.98
CA ILE A 478 -41.62 -75.38 -13.06
C ILE A 478 -41.61 -74.77 -11.65
N ALA A 479 -42.51 -75.19 -10.76
CA ALA A 479 -42.52 -74.78 -9.35
C ALA A 479 -41.25 -75.25 -8.62
N ALA A 480 -40.83 -76.50 -8.82
CA ALA A 480 -39.59 -77.04 -8.26
C ALA A 480 -38.34 -76.35 -8.83
N ALA A 481 -38.37 -75.89 -10.09
CA ALA A 481 -37.31 -75.08 -10.69
C ALA A 481 -37.27 -73.66 -10.12
N ALA A 482 -38.43 -73.03 -9.87
CA ALA A 482 -38.53 -71.70 -9.26
C ALA A 482 -38.11 -71.70 -7.78
N LEU A 483 -38.28 -72.83 -7.08
CA LEU A 483 -37.84 -73.03 -5.69
C LEU A 483 -36.37 -73.43 -5.54
N GLN A 484 -35.58 -73.50 -6.63
CA GLN A 484 -34.15 -73.79 -6.52
C GLN A 484 -33.41 -72.64 -5.82
N PRO A 485 -32.60 -72.92 -4.79
CA PRO A 485 -31.83 -71.87 -4.11
C PRO A 485 -30.79 -71.28 -5.08
N PRO A 486 -30.70 -69.94 -5.23
CA PRO A 486 -29.82 -69.31 -6.22
C PRO A 486 -28.35 -69.60 -5.97
N GLU A 487 -27.96 -69.87 -4.72
CA GLU A 487 -26.61 -70.31 -4.37
C GLU A 487 -26.20 -71.62 -5.07
N ALA A 488 -27.10 -72.61 -5.11
CA ALA A 488 -26.84 -73.89 -5.77
C ALA A 488 -26.74 -73.73 -7.29
N VAL A 489 -27.60 -72.90 -7.89
CA VAL A 489 -27.53 -72.56 -9.32
C VAL A 489 -26.16 -71.93 -9.62
N HIS A 490 -25.78 -70.86 -8.92
CA HIS A 490 -24.49 -70.20 -9.11
C HIS A 490 -23.29 -71.08 -8.75
N ALA A 491 -23.42 -72.07 -7.87
CA ALA A 491 -22.38 -73.07 -7.63
C ALA A 491 -22.21 -74.01 -8.83
N THR A 492 -23.30 -74.51 -9.42
CA THR A 492 -23.25 -75.36 -10.62
C THR A 492 -22.79 -74.60 -11.88
N GLU A 493 -23.17 -73.32 -12.02
CA GLU A 493 -22.64 -72.44 -13.07
C GLU A 493 -21.14 -72.22 -12.93
N ARG A 494 -20.66 -71.89 -11.72
CA ARG A 494 -19.22 -71.75 -11.43
C ARG A 494 -18.46 -73.05 -11.67
N ALA A 495 -19.01 -74.21 -11.31
CA ALA A 495 -18.40 -75.50 -11.59
C ALA A 495 -18.31 -75.79 -13.11
N ARG A 496 -19.39 -75.55 -13.86
CA ARG A 496 -19.38 -75.70 -15.34
C ARG A 496 -18.42 -74.72 -16.02
N GLU A 497 -18.34 -73.49 -15.53
CA GLU A 497 -17.40 -72.49 -16.06
C GLU A 497 -15.94 -72.82 -15.72
N GLN A 498 -15.66 -73.33 -14.51
CA GLN A 498 -14.35 -73.87 -14.15
C GLN A 498 -13.97 -75.05 -15.05
N GLU A 499 -14.91 -75.94 -15.36
CA GLU A 499 -14.70 -77.06 -16.29
C GLU A 499 -14.40 -76.58 -17.70
N ARG A 500 -15.17 -75.65 -18.26
CA ARG A 500 -14.89 -75.02 -19.56
C ARG A 500 -13.48 -74.42 -19.59
N ARG A 501 -13.09 -73.69 -18.54
CA ARG A 501 -11.74 -73.12 -18.40
C ARG A 501 -10.66 -74.18 -18.18
N ARG A 502 -10.97 -75.34 -17.60
CA ARG A 502 -10.04 -76.46 -17.48
C ARG A 502 -9.78 -77.08 -18.84
N VAL A 503 -10.83 -77.48 -19.56
CA VAL A 503 -10.75 -78.05 -20.91
C VAL A 503 -10.01 -77.10 -21.86
N ALA A 504 -10.32 -75.80 -21.86
CA ALA A 504 -9.62 -74.83 -22.70
C ALA A 504 -8.11 -74.70 -22.38
N ARG A 505 -7.73 -74.78 -21.09
CA ARG A 505 -6.32 -74.80 -20.67
C ARG A 505 -5.61 -76.10 -21.08
N GLU A 506 -6.28 -77.24 -20.93
CA GLU A 506 -5.76 -78.55 -21.35
C GLU A 506 -5.58 -78.63 -22.87
N GLU A 507 -6.53 -78.12 -23.66
CA GLU A 507 -6.39 -78.05 -25.12
C GLU A 507 -5.24 -77.13 -25.56
N LYS A 508 -5.08 -75.96 -24.91
CA LYS A 508 -3.96 -75.05 -25.19
C LYS A 508 -2.62 -75.73 -24.86
N ALA A 509 -2.51 -76.34 -23.68
CA ALA A 509 -1.32 -77.09 -23.29
C ALA A 509 -1.05 -78.30 -24.23
N ARG A 510 -2.09 -78.95 -24.77
CA ARG A 510 -1.94 -80.03 -25.76
C ARG A 510 -1.38 -79.52 -27.09
N LYS A 511 -1.82 -78.34 -27.56
CA LYS A 511 -1.27 -77.68 -28.77
C LYS A 511 0.19 -77.29 -28.56
N GLU A 512 0.51 -76.62 -27.45
CA GLU A 512 1.89 -76.21 -27.12
C GLU A 512 2.85 -77.41 -26.99
N ARG A 513 2.39 -78.52 -26.38
CA ARG A 513 3.16 -79.78 -26.32
C ARG A 513 3.38 -80.38 -27.70
N ALA A 514 2.36 -80.46 -28.54
CA ALA A 514 2.50 -80.97 -29.92
C ALA A 514 3.49 -80.12 -30.74
N GLU A 515 3.45 -78.80 -30.62
CA GLU A 515 4.41 -77.89 -31.25
C GLU A 515 5.83 -78.05 -30.69
N ALA A 516 5.97 -78.29 -29.38
CA ALA A 516 7.25 -78.58 -28.75
C ALA A 516 7.81 -79.93 -29.24
N GLU A 517 6.99 -80.97 -29.35
CA GLU A 517 7.37 -82.27 -29.93
C GLU A 517 7.81 -82.14 -31.39
N VAL A 518 7.09 -81.36 -32.22
CA VAL A 518 7.50 -81.09 -33.60
C VAL A 518 8.83 -80.33 -33.65
N ARG A 519 9.03 -79.34 -32.77
CA ARG A 519 10.31 -78.62 -32.64
C ARG A 519 11.46 -79.55 -32.24
N ILE A 520 11.25 -80.43 -31.26
CA ILE A 520 12.22 -81.43 -30.80
C ILE A 520 12.52 -82.45 -31.91
N LYS A 521 11.51 -83.01 -32.59
CA LYS A 521 11.69 -83.92 -33.73
C LYS A 521 12.51 -83.28 -34.84
N LYS A 522 12.21 -82.02 -35.22
CA LYS A 522 12.94 -81.28 -36.24
C LYS A 522 14.38 -80.92 -35.81
N ALA A 523 14.62 -80.74 -34.51
CA ALA A 523 15.97 -80.56 -33.96
C ALA A 523 16.78 -81.87 -33.98
N LEU A 524 16.17 -82.99 -33.58
CA LEU A 524 16.76 -84.33 -33.67
C LEU A 524 17.07 -84.73 -35.11
N GLU A 525 16.15 -84.50 -36.04
CA GLU A 525 16.35 -84.76 -37.47
C GLU A 525 17.54 -83.97 -38.03
N ARG A 526 17.64 -82.67 -37.71
CA ARG A 526 18.80 -81.82 -38.05
C ARG A 526 20.10 -82.30 -37.43
N ALA A 527 20.07 -82.87 -36.23
CA ALA A 527 21.25 -83.42 -35.55
C ALA A 527 21.67 -84.79 -36.11
N SER A 528 20.71 -85.60 -36.57
CA SER A 528 20.97 -86.90 -37.24
C SER A 528 21.33 -86.77 -38.71
N ALA A 529 20.99 -85.66 -39.35
CA ALA A 529 21.30 -85.42 -40.76
C ALA A 529 22.83 -85.37 -40.97
N PRO A 530 23.39 -86.17 -41.91
CA PRO A 530 24.83 -86.19 -42.14
C PRO A 530 25.31 -84.80 -42.58
N PRO A 531 26.40 -84.27 -42.00
CA PRO A 531 26.83 -82.90 -42.24
C PRO A 531 27.18 -82.68 -43.73
N PHE A 532 26.47 -81.74 -44.36
CA PHE A 532 26.61 -81.45 -45.78
C PHE A 532 28.01 -80.88 -46.12
N LYS A 533 28.88 -81.75 -46.64
CA LYS A 533 30.22 -81.38 -47.11
C LYS A 533 30.13 -80.63 -48.44
N LYS A 534 30.15 -79.30 -48.38
CA LYS A 534 30.32 -78.43 -49.57
C LYS A 534 31.64 -78.79 -50.25
N GLN A 535 31.58 -79.31 -51.48
CA GLN A 535 32.77 -79.53 -52.30
C GLN A 535 33.13 -78.24 -53.05
N GLY A 536 34.42 -77.90 -53.09
CA GLY A 536 34.95 -76.71 -53.75
C GLY A 536 35.19 -75.50 -52.84
N LYS A 537 36.10 -74.61 -53.24
CA LYS A 537 36.39 -73.35 -52.53
C LYS A 537 35.18 -72.41 -52.62
N PRO A 538 34.74 -71.77 -51.51
CA PRO A 538 33.68 -70.78 -51.57
C PRO A 538 34.04 -69.62 -52.49
N ALA A 539 33.17 -69.30 -53.46
CA ALA A 539 33.32 -68.09 -54.26
C ALA A 539 33.13 -66.87 -53.35
N MET A 540 34.16 -66.03 -53.25
CA MET A 540 34.15 -64.84 -52.40
C MET A 540 33.31 -63.74 -53.09
N PRO A 541 32.14 -63.33 -52.55
CA PRO A 541 31.30 -62.34 -53.19
C PRO A 541 31.99 -60.97 -53.17
N ARG A 542 32.13 -60.34 -54.36
CA ARG A 542 32.58 -58.95 -54.45
C ARG A 542 31.48 -58.02 -53.92
N SER A 543 31.88 -56.96 -53.21
CA SER A 543 30.99 -56.07 -52.48
C SER A 543 29.91 -55.41 -53.35
N THR A 544 28.66 -55.80 -53.14
CA THR A 544 27.48 -55.08 -53.64
C THR A 544 26.86 -54.25 -52.54
N LEU A 545 26.58 -52.97 -52.81
CA LEU A 545 25.88 -52.08 -51.87
C LEU A 545 24.50 -52.63 -51.49
N PRO A 546 24.07 -52.51 -50.23
CA PRO A 546 22.75 -52.98 -49.81
C PRO A 546 21.66 -52.13 -50.46
N LYS A 547 20.81 -52.75 -51.28
CA LYS A 547 19.58 -52.12 -51.75
C LYS A 547 18.68 -51.88 -50.54
N ARG A 548 18.27 -50.63 -50.31
CA ARG A 548 17.23 -50.32 -49.31
C ARG A 548 15.97 -51.12 -49.66
N ALA A 549 15.47 -51.90 -48.69
CA ALA A 549 14.23 -52.64 -48.88
C ALA A 549 13.06 -51.65 -48.98
N HIS A 550 12.31 -51.72 -50.08
CA HIS A 550 11.04 -51.00 -50.20
C HIS A 550 10.00 -51.74 -49.35
N VAL A 551 9.73 -51.24 -48.15
CA VAL A 551 8.61 -51.76 -47.34
C VAL A 551 7.31 -51.45 -48.10
N PRO A 552 6.50 -52.45 -48.48
CA PRO A 552 5.24 -52.19 -49.16
C PRO A 552 4.30 -51.45 -48.21
N ALA A 553 3.56 -50.45 -48.71
CA ALA A 553 2.71 -49.59 -47.88
C ALA A 553 1.71 -50.37 -47.02
N HIS A 554 1.21 -51.52 -47.52
CA HIS A 554 0.33 -52.43 -46.78
C HIS A 554 0.97 -53.01 -45.49
N ALA A 555 2.29 -53.19 -45.43
CA ALA A 555 2.97 -53.65 -44.22
C ALA A 555 3.10 -52.53 -43.16
N VAL A 556 3.17 -51.27 -43.60
CA VAL A 556 3.10 -50.11 -42.70
C VAL A 556 1.66 -49.93 -42.21
N GLN A 557 0.67 -50.06 -43.10
CA GLN A 557 -0.73 -49.95 -42.75
C GLN A 557 -1.16 -51.03 -41.74
N ALA A 558 -0.79 -52.29 -41.96
CA ALA A 558 -1.09 -53.38 -41.03
C ALA A 558 -0.50 -53.17 -39.63
N ALA A 559 0.69 -52.57 -39.52
CA ALA A 559 1.29 -52.22 -38.22
C ALA A 559 0.56 -51.06 -37.52
N ILE A 560 0.10 -50.06 -38.29
CA ILE A 560 -0.74 -48.97 -37.77
C ILE A 560 -2.09 -49.51 -37.29
N ASP A 561 -2.69 -50.44 -38.03
CA ASP A 561 -3.97 -51.05 -37.69
C ASP A 561 -3.84 -51.92 -36.42
N GLU A 562 -2.73 -52.68 -36.25
CA GLU A 562 -2.39 -53.40 -34.99
C GLU A 562 -2.20 -52.45 -33.79
N GLU A 563 -1.48 -51.34 -33.95
CA GLU A 563 -1.32 -50.32 -32.90
C GLU A 563 -2.64 -49.62 -32.56
N LEU A 564 -3.51 -49.40 -33.55
CA LEU A 564 -4.84 -48.81 -33.35
C LEU A 564 -5.78 -49.76 -32.59
N GLU A 565 -5.80 -51.05 -32.93
CA GLU A 565 -6.55 -52.07 -32.17
C GLU A 565 -6.05 -52.15 -30.73
N PHE A 566 -4.73 -52.10 -30.50
CA PHE A 566 -4.15 -52.12 -29.16
C PHE A 566 -4.50 -50.84 -28.36
N TYR A 567 -4.51 -49.67 -29.02
CA TYR A 567 -4.92 -48.41 -28.40
C TYR A 567 -6.41 -48.43 -28.02
N LEU A 568 -7.28 -48.89 -28.93
CA LEU A 568 -8.72 -49.02 -28.68
C LEU A 568 -9.01 -50.01 -27.54
N GLN A 569 -8.34 -51.16 -27.51
CA GLN A 569 -8.47 -52.11 -26.38
C GLN A 569 -8.06 -51.47 -25.04
N ARG A 570 -7.05 -50.58 -25.02
CA ARG A 570 -6.62 -49.90 -23.80
C ARG A 570 -7.57 -48.76 -23.37
N VAL A 571 -8.28 -48.14 -24.30
CA VAL A 571 -9.29 -47.10 -24.02
C VAL A 571 -10.62 -47.68 -23.56
N TYR A 572 -11.00 -48.89 -24.00
CA TYR A 572 -12.25 -49.57 -23.63
C TYR A 572 -12.13 -50.55 -22.44
N LEU A 573 -10.99 -50.56 -21.73
CA LEU A 573 -10.75 -51.38 -20.51
C LEU A 573 -10.41 -50.53 -19.27
N LEU A 574 -10.71 -49.23 -19.34
CA LEU A 574 -10.85 -48.30 -18.21
C LEU A 574 -12.30 -47.81 -18.15
#